data_AF-A0A938BKX0-F1
#
_entry.id   AF-A0A938BKX0-F1
#
_cell.length_a   1.000
_cell.length_b   1.000
_cell.length_c   1.000
_cell.angle_alpha   90.00
_cell.angle_beta   90.00
_cell.angle_gamma   90.00
#
_symmetry.space_group_name_H-M   'P 1'
#
loop_
_entity.id
_entity.type
_entity.pdbx_description
1 polymer ?
#
loop_
_entity_poly.entity_id
_entity_poly.type
_entity_poly.pdbx_seq_one_letter_code
_entity_poly.pdbx_strand_id
1 'polypeptide(L)'
;MRPYIKCSVVGGFLTAALYSMAPSWGGFSTPETVATPQASAQASGPSSEERLTGLEAFYTARIAQDPIAMSAMNVLASVYVSRARLSGDVSYYAKAESLLERSLRVTASVHNLDARAQLAGVRLAQHRFGEARKMAEALLALHPRHRHAMAVAGDALLEQGDL
;
A
#
# COMPACT_ATOMS: atom_id res chain seq x y z
N MET A 1 4.47 -18.98 51.52
CA MET A 1 5.48 -18.13 52.17
C MET A 1 6.26 -17.38 51.09
N ARG A 2 6.03 -16.06 50.94
CA ARG A 2 7.05 -15.14 50.42
C ARG A 2 8.02 -14.84 51.57
N PRO A 3 9.27 -14.49 51.26
CA PRO A 3 9.71 -13.21 51.79
C PRO A 3 10.33 -12.30 50.74
N TYR A 4 10.01 -11.03 50.92
CA TYR A 4 10.43 -9.83 50.23
C TYR A 4 11.22 -9.04 51.30
N ILE A 5 12.46 -8.65 51.05
CA ILE A 5 13.31 -7.82 51.94
C ILE A 5 14.15 -6.94 50.98
N LYS A 6 13.91 -5.64 50.73
CA LYS A 6 13.88 -4.39 51.53
C LYS A 6 15.18 -4.03 52.27
N CYS A 7 15.84 -2.95 51.81
CA CYS A 7 16.52 -1.89 52.60
C CYS A 7 17.01 -0.83 51.57
N SER A 8 16.50 0.40 51.42
CA SER A 8 15.98 1.47 52.29
C SER A 8 17.06 2.27 53.03
N VAL A 9 16.86 3.61 53.11
CA VAL A 9 17.38 4.62 54.09
C VAL A 9 18.48 5.55 53.56
N VAL A 10 18.51 6.89 53.74
CA VAL A 10 17.65 7.93 54.37
C VAL A 10 18.18 9.34 54.01
N GLY A 11 17.32 10.36 54.16
CA GLY A 11 17.72 11.69 54.67
C GLY A 11 17.43 12.85 53.72
N GLY A 12 16.71 13.90 54.06
CA GLY A 12 16.08 14.32 55.31
C GLY A 12 15.20 15.56 55.03
N PHE A 13 14.20 15.78 55.87
CA PHE A 13 13.33 16.96 55.85
C PHE A 13 13.80 17.98 56.88
N LEU A 14 13.69 19.28 56.53
CA LEU A 14 13.60 20.51 57.36
C LEU A 14 14.20 21.64 56.48
N THR A 15 13.61 22.81 56.21
CA THR A 15 12.63 23.66 56.90
C THR A 15 11.89 24.54 55.88
N ALA A 16 10.78 25.12 56.33
CA ALA A 16 9.91 26.07 55.65
C ALA A 16 10.60 27.38 55.23
N ALA A 17 10.14 27.96 54.11
CA ALA A 17 9.99 29.41 53.92
C ALA A 17 9.06 29.69 52.74
N LEU A 18 7.87 30.22 53.05
CA LEU A 18 7.02 30.91 52.09
C LEU A 18 7.73 32.19 51.66
N TYR A 19 8.09 32.30 50.38
CA TYR A 19 8.40 33.58 49.76
C TYR A 19 7.62 33.69 48.45
N SER A 20 6.61 34.56 48.47
CA SER A 20 5.93 35.02 47.27
C SER A 20 6.91 35.83 46.44
N MET A 21 7.38 35.27 45.31
CA MET A 21 7.97 36.03 44.22
C MET A 21 7.29 35.58 42.93
N ALA A 22 6.63 36.53 42.29
CA ALA A 22 6.06 36.36 40.96
C ALA A 22 7.19 36.00 39.98
N PRO A 23 7.11 34.90 39.23
CA PRO A 23 8.02 34.70 38.11
C PRO A 23 7.59 35.67 37.01
N SER A 24 8.38 36.72 36.80
CA SER A 24 8.44 37.41 35.53
C SER A 24 8.79 36.35 34.46
N TRP A 25 7.79 35.95 33.69
CA TRP A 25 8.00 35.11 32.51
C TRP A 25 8.75 35.96 31.48
N GLY A 26 10.07 35.95 31.61
CA GLY A 26 10.97 36.50 30.61
C GLY A 26 10.84 35.74 29.31
N GLY A 27 10.73 36.51 28.22
CA GLY A 27 11.28 36.18 26.91
C GLY A 27 10.80 34.88 26.28
N PHE A 28 9.56 34.88 25.77
CA PHE A 28 9.30 34.09 24.57
C PHE A 28 10.06 34.75 23.41
N SER A 29 11.26 34.28 23.10
CA SER A 29 11.84 34.48 21.78
C SER A 29 10.87 33.89 20.78
N THR A 30 10.26 34.74 19.95
CA THR A 30 9.51 34.28 18.77
C THR A 30 10.47 33.40 17.96
N PRO A 31 10.15 32.12 17.67
CA PRO A 31 10.93 31.40 16.69
C PRO A 31 10.80 32.16 15.38
N GLU A 32 11.91 32.72 14.93
CA GLU A 32 12.05 33.29 13.60
C GLU A 32 11.59 32.21 12.62
N THR A 33 10.46 32.48 11.95
CA THR A 33 10.00 31.61 10.88
C THR A 33 11.02 31.76 9.77
N VAL A 34 12.01 30.87 9.75
CA VAL A 34 12.81 30.64 8.56
C VAL A 34 11.84 30.07 7.54
N ALA A 35 11.25 30.96 6.76
CA ALA A 35 10.55 30.61 5.54
C ALA A 35 11.60 30.04 4.60
N THR A 36 11.85 28.74 4.71
CA THR A 36 12.56 28.01 3.66
C THR A 36 11.64 28.09 2.44
N PRO A 37 12.05 28.72 1.32
CA PRO A 37 11.31 28.55 0.09
C PRO A 37 11.44 27.07 -0.29
N GLN A 38 10.46 26.25 0.09
CA GLN A 38 10.19 25.00 -0.62
C GLN A 38 9.63 25.39 -1.98
N ALA A 39 10.53 25.82 -2.87
CA ALA A 39 10.31 25.69 -4.28
C ALA A 39 10.03 24.21 -4.51
N SER A 40 8.76 23.87 -4.79
CA SER A 40 8.39 22.58 -5.32
C SER A 40 9.14 22.46 -6.65
N ALA A 41 10.33 21.87 -6.61
CA ALA A 41 11.02 21.42 -7.81
C ALA A 41 10.09 20.40 -8.46
N GLN A 42 9.28 20.87 -9.41
CA GLN A 42 8.50 20.02 -10.27
C GLN A 42 9.48 19.05 -10.92
N ALA A 43 9.28 17.76 -10.67
CA ALA A 43 10.18 16.72 -11.14
C ALA A 43 10.34 16.83 -12.66
N SER A 44 11.56 17.02 -13.13
CA SER A 44 11.92 17.14 -14.56
C SER A 44 11.79 15.82 -15.34
N GLY A 45 10.96 14.87 -14.87
CA GLY A 45 10.73 13.57 -15.48
C GLY A 45 9.41 13.50 -16.25
N PRO A 46 9.19 12.43 -17.04
CA PRO A 46 7.94 12.25 -17.76
C PRO A 46 6.76 12.19 -16.77
N SER A 47 5.67 12.81 -17.17
CA SER A 47 4.38 12.76 -16.46
C SER A 47 3.92 11.31 -16.29
N SER A 48 3.01 11.08 -15.34
CA SER A 48 2.40 9.75 -15.16
C SER A 48 1.74 9.25 -16.44
N GLU A 49 1.11 10.14 -17.20
CA GLU A 49 0.44 9.78 -18.46
C GLU A 49 1.42 9.37 -19.55
N GLU A 50 2.52 10.12 -19.73
CA GLU A 50 3.58 9.77 -20.68
C GLU A 50 4.24 8.44 -20.32
N ARG A 51 4.48 8.20 -19.01
CA ARG A 51 5.05 6.95 -18.53
C ARG A 51 4.13 5.76 -18.80
N LEU A 52 2.84 5.88 -18.49
CA LEU A 52 1.86 4.81 -18.75
C LEU A 52 1.70 4.55 -20.24
N THR A 53 1.68 5.60 -21.06
CA THR A 53 1.63 5.48 -22.53
C THR A 53 2.85 4.71 -23.07
N GLY A 54 4.05 5.05 -22.60
CA GLY A 54 5.27 4.34 -22.99
C GLY A 54 5.29 2.87 -22.57
N LEU A 55 4.84 2.57 -21.33
CA LEU A 55 4.74 1.20 -20.83
C LEU A 55 3.69 0.39 -21.60
N GLU A 56 2.52 0.96 -21.88
CA GLU A 56 1.47 0.30 -22.65
C GLU A 56 1.97 -0.08 -24.05
N ALA A 57 2.60 0.86 -24.76
CA ALA A 57 3.16 0.60 -26.08
C ALA A 57 4.22 -0.50 -26.04
N PHE A 58 5.16 -0.43 -25.09
CA PHE A 58 6.24 -1.40 -24.94
C PHE A 58 5.72 -2.81 -24.66
N TYR A 59 4.84 -2.98 -23.68
CA TYR A 59 4.35 -4.32 -23.30
C TYR A 59 3.35 -4.88 -24.31
N THR A 60 2.59 -4.03 -25.01
CA THR A 60 1.76 -4.47 -26.13
C THR A 60 2.62 -5.06 -27.25
N ALA A 61 3.71 -4.36 -27.63
CA ALA A 61 4.65 -4.87 -28.63
C ALA A 61 5.33 -6.17 -28.17
N ARG A 62 5.70 -6.28 -26.88
CA ARG A 62 6.29 -7.49 -26.32
C ARG A 62 5.35 -8.69 -26.39
N ILE A 63 4.07 -8.52 -26.05
CA ILE A 63 3.07 -9.60 -26.12
C ILE A 63 2.78 -9.99 -27.57
N ALA A 64 2.84 -9.04 -28.52
CA ALA A 64 2.71 -9.35 -29.94
C ALA A 64 3.86 -10.22 -30.45
N GLN A 65 5.09 -9.99 -29.97
CA GLN A 65 6.27 -10.79 -30.30
C GLN A 65 6.29 -12.15 -29.59
N ASP A 66 5.83 -12.20 -28.34
CA ASP A 66 5.80 -13.40 -27.49
C ASP A 66 4.42 -13.53 -26.81
N PRO A 67 3.45 -14.20 -27.48
CA PRO A 67 2.08 -14.31 -26.99
C PRO A 67 1.91 -15.12 -25.70
N ILE A 68 2.97 -15.77 -25.20
CA ILE A 68 2.96 -16.53 -23.95
C ILE A 68 3.80 -15.86 -22.85
N ALA A 69 4.28 -14.62 -23.08
CA ALA A 69 5.01 -13.82 -22.10
C ALA A 69 4.13 -13.40 -20.92
N MET A 70 4.00 -14.29 -19.93
CA MET A 70 3.20 -14.07 -18.72
C MET A 70 3.57 -12.78 -17.98
N SER A 71 4.87 -12.51 -17.82
CA SER A 71 5.36 -11.30 -17.14
C SER A 71 4.94 -10.02 -17.87
N ALA A 72 4.98 -10.03 -19.21
CA ALA A 72 4.54 -8.89 -20.01
C ALA A 72 3.03 -8.64 -19.86
N MET A 73 2.22 -9.70 -19.84
CA MET A 73 0.78 -9.59 -19.58
C MET A 73 0.49 -9.03 -18.18
N ASN A 74 1.20 -9.51 -17.15
CA ASN A 74 1.04 -9.03 -15.79
C ASN A 74 1.41 -7.54 -15.65
N VAL A 75 2.49 -7.10 -16.30
CA VAL A 75 2.86 -5.68 -16.24
C VAL A 75 1.87 -4.82 -17.04
N LEU A 76 1.43 -5.25 -18.22
CA LEU A 76 0.42 -4.50 -18.96
C LEU A 76 -0.91 -4.41 -18.19
N ALA A 77 -1.29 -5.45 -17.44
CA ALA A 77 -2.44 -5.40 -16.57
C ALA A 77 -2.30 -4.36 -15.44
N SER A 78 -1.12 -4.23 -14.83
CA SER A 78 -0.88 -3.21 -13.79
C SER A 78 -0.87 -1.78 -14.36
N VAL A 79 -0.44 -1.61 -15.61
CA VAL A 79 -0.57 -0.35 -16.37
C VAL A 79 -2.05 0.00 -16.53
N TYR A 80 -2.90 -0.96 -16.91
CA TYR A 80 -4.34 -0.73 -17.02
C TYR A 80 -5.01 -0.43 -15.67
N VAL A 81 -4.64 -1.12 -14.58
CA VAL A 81 -5.12 -0.75 -13.23
C VAL A 81 -4.74 0.69 -12.87
N SER A 82 -3.53 1.12 -13.22
CA SER A 82 -3.08 2.49 -12.98
C SER A 82 -3.87 3.50 -13.82
N ARG A 83 -4.16 3.18 -15.09
CA ARG A 83 -5.04 4.01 -15.94
C ARG A 83 -6.44 4.13 -15.38
N ALA A 84 -7.04 3.04 -14.91
CA ALA A 84 -8.35 3.06 -14.28
C ALA A 84 -8.38 4.03 -13.09
N ARG A 85 -7.35 3.99 -12.23
CA ARG A 85 -7.23 4.85 -11.04
C ARG A 85 -7.03 6.33 -11.37
N LEU A 86 -6.26 6.63 -12.42
CA LEU A 86 -5.97 8.02 -12.81
C LEU A 86 -7.10 8.67 -13.61
N SER A 87 -7.77 7.89 -14.47
CA SER A 87 -8.81 8.40 -15.38
C SER A 87 -10.23 8.24 -14.85
N GLY A 88 -10.46 7.31 -13.91
CA GLY A 88 -11.80 6.87 -13.52
C GLY A 88 -12.50 5.98 -14.56
N ASP A 89 -11.87 5.69 -15.69
CA ASP A 89 -12.43 4.80 -16.72
C ASP A 89 -12.31 3.33 -16.29
N VAL A 90 -13.44 2.78 -15.84
CA VAL A 90 -13.55 1.39 -15.38
C VAL A 90 -13.29 0.35 -16.47
N SER A 91 -13.34 0.72 -17.76
CA SER A 91 -13.06 -0.20 -18.87
C SER A 91 -11.64 -0.78 -18.82
N TYR A 92 -10.70 -0.05 -18.22
CA TYR A 92 -9.34 -0.52 -18.02
C TYR A 92 -9.26 -1.71 -17.04
N TYR A 93 -10.16 -1.83 -16.06
CA TYR A 93 -10.20 -3.02 -15.21
C TYR A 93 -10.53 -4.28 -16.01
N ALA A 94 -11.46 -4.20 -16.97
CA ALA A 94 -11.78 -5.32 -17.85
C ALA A 94 -10.60 -5.71 -18.77
N LYS A 95 -9.82 -4.72 -19.25
CA LYS A 95 -8.59 -5.00 -20.01
C LYS A 95 -7.54 -5.69 -19.15
N ALA A 96 -7.34 -5.23 -17.91
CA ALA A 96 -6.41 -5.84 -16.96
C ALA A 96 -6.79 -7.28 -16.64
N GLU A 97 -8.06 -7.53 -16.33
CA GLU A 97 -8.62 -8.85 -16.09
C GLU A 97 -8.33 -9.81 -17.25
N SER A 98 -8.68 -9.43 -18.48
CA SER A 98 -8.48 -10.26 -19.67
C SER A 98 -7.01 -10.69 -19.84
N LEU A 99 -6.07 -9.77 -19.60
CA LEU A 99 -4.63 -10.08 -19.65
C LEU A 99 -4.20 -11.04 -18.54
N LEU A 100 -4.66 -10.83 -17.32
CA LEU A 100 -4.31 -11.69 -16.18
C LEU A 100 -4.88 -13.09 -16.36
N GLU A 101 -6.11 -13.21 -16.86
CA GLU A 101 -6.70 -14.51 -17.19
C GLU A 101 -5.95 -15.21 -18.32
N ARG A 102 -5.52 -14.48 -19.35
CA ARG A 102 -4.63 -15.04 -20.40
C ARG A 102 -3.31 -15.51 -19.81
N SER A 103 -2.69 -14.71 -18.95
CA SER A 103 -1.44 -15.04 -18.26
C SER A 103 -1.58 -16.33 -17.44
N LEU A 104 -2.72 -16.51 -16.78
CA LEU A 104 -3.04 -17.72 -16.00
C LEU A 104 -3.39 -18.95 -16.84
N ARG A 105 -3.68 -18.81 -18.13
CA ARG A 105 -3.93 -19.95 -19.04
C ARG A 105 -2.66 -20.53 -19.69
N VAL A 106 -1.52 -19.86 -19.56
CA VAL A 106 -0.24 -20.37 -20.09
C VAL A 106 0.23 -21.57 -19.25
N THR A 107 0.72 -22.65 -19.86
CA THR A 107 1.09 -23.90 -19.16
C THR A 107 2.02 -23.71 -17.95
N ALA A 108 2.92 -22.73 -18.00
CA ALA A 108 3.85 -22.42 -16.91
C ALA A 108 3.25 -21.53 -15.79
N SER A 109 1.96 -21.22 -15.83
CA SER A 109 1.31 -20.24 -14.95
C SER A 109 0.97 -20.74 -13.54
N VAL A 110 1.10 -22.04 -13.26
CA VAL A 110 0.76 -22.65 -11.96
C VAL A 110 1.45 -21.92 -10.80
N HIS A 111 2.64 -21.37 -11.05
CA HIS A 111 3.43 -20.61 -10.08
C HIS A 111 3.36 -19.08 -10.26
N ASN A 112 2.45 -18.58 -11.11
CA ASN A 112 2.27 -17.15 -11.36
C ASN A 112 1.40 -16.51 -10.26
N LEU A 113 1.94 -16.50 -9.04
CA LEU A 113 1.28 -15.96 -7.85
C LEU A 113 0.92 -14.49 -8.01
N ASP A 114 1.79 -13.73 -8.69
CA ASP A 114 1.58 -12.31 -8.98
C ASP A 114 0.32 -12.10 -9.82
N ALA A 115 0.10 -12.88 -10.88
CA ALA A 115 -1.12 -12.77 -11.68
C ALA A 115 -2.37 -13.13 -10.88
N ARG A 116 -2.30 -14.16 -10.02
CA ARG A 116 -3.43 -14.55 -9.15
C ARG A 116 -3.79 -13.44 -8.17
N ALA A 117 -2.80 -12.84 -7.52
CA ALA A 117 -3.00 -11.74 -6.59
C ALA A 117 -3.53 -10.49 -7.29
N GLN A 118 -2.95 -10.14 -8.44
CA GLN A 118 -3.42 -9.00 -9.24
C GLN A 118 -4.85 -9.21 -9.73
N LEU A 119 -5.22 -10.41 -10.17
CA LEU A 119 -6.58 -10.70 -10.62
C LEU A 119 -7.58 -10.58 -9.47
N ALA A 120 -7.24 -11.06 -8.27
CA ALA A 120 -8.05 -10.86 -7.07
C ALA A 120 -8.27 -9.35 -6.78
N GLY A 121 -7.21 -8.54 -6.88
CA GLY A 121 -7.30 -7.08 -6.72
C GLY A 121 -8.13 -6.39 -7.82
N VAL A 122 -8.06 -6.85 -9.07
CA VAL A 122 -8.92 -6.35 -10.16
C VAL A 122 -10.38 -6.70 -9.89
N ARG A 123 -10.67 -7.94 -9.44
CA ARG A 123 -12.03 -8.34 -9.07
C ARG A 123 -12.56 -7.50 -7.90
N LEU A 124 -11.72 -7.20 -6.92
CA LEU A 124 -12.07 -6.29 -5.83
C LEU A 124 -12.44 -4.90 -6.36
N ALA A 125 -11.61 -4.32 -7.23
CA ALA A 125 -11.86 -3.01 -7.84
C ALA A 125 -13.11 -2.98 -8.75
N GLN A 126 -13.56 -4.14 -9.23
CA GLN A 126 -14.83 -4.33 -9.95
C GLN A 126 -16.01 -4.61 -9.01
N HIS A 127 -15.83 -4.50 -7.69
CA HIS A 127 -16.84 -4.78 -6.66
C HIS A 127 -17.30 -6.25 -6.64
N ARG A 128 -16.49 -7.16 -7.17
CA ARG A 128 -16.74 -8.61 -7.16
C ARG A 128 -16.12 -9.22 -5.90
N PHE A 129 -16.57 -8.75 -4.73
CA PHE A 129 -15.95 -9.00 -3.43
C PHE A 129 -15.82 -10.49 -3.10
N GLY A 130 -16.89 -11.27 -3.28
CA GLY A 130 -16.86 -12.71 -2.97
C GLY A 130 -15.84 -13.49 -3.82
N GLU A 131 -15.66 -13.11 -5.08
CA GLU A 131 -14.64 -13.72 -5.94
C GLU A 131 -13.23 -13.29 -5.55
N ALA A 132 -13.04 -12.00 -5.27
CA ALA A 132 -11.78 -11.46 -4.77
C ALA A 132 -11.35 -12.15 -3.48
N ARG A 133 -12.26 -12.28 -2.50
CA ARG A 133 -12.04 -12.99 -1.23
C ARG A 133 -11.62 -14.43 -1.46
N LYS A 134 -12.41 -15.20 -2.21
CA LYS A 134 -12.11 -16.61 -2.50
C LYS A 134 -10.73 -16.79 -3.14
N MET A 135 -10.37 -15.92 -4.08
CA MET A 135 -9.06 -15.97 -4.72
C MET A 135 -7.91 -15.61 -3.76
N ALA A 136 -8.08 -14.57 -2.95
CA ALA A 136 -7.11 -14.12 -1.97
C ALA A 136 -6.88 -15.17 -0.87
N GLU A 137 -7.95 -15.75 -0.31
CA GLU A 137 -7.88 -16.83 0.69
C GLU A 137 -7.18 -18.07 0.13
N ALA A 138 -7.50 -18.48 -1.10
CA ALA A 138 -6.82 -19.59 -1.75
C ALA A 138 -5.31 -19.33 -1.93
N LEU A 139 -4.91 -18.08 -2.17
CA LEU A 139 -3.51 -17.69 -2.25
C LEU A 139 -2.84 -17.66 -0.86
N LEU A 140 -3.55 -17.19 0.17
CA LEU A 140 -3.05 -17.17 1.56
C LEU A 140 -2.91 -18.57 2.16
N ALA A 141 -3.75 -19.53 1.75
CA ALA A 141 -3.59 -20.93 2.15
C ALA A 141 -2.25 -21.53 1.71
N LEU A 142 -1.72 -21.08 0.56
CA LEU A 142 -0.41 -21.51 0.03
C LEU A 142 0.74 -20.61 0.52
N HIS A 143 0.47 -19.30 0.62
CA HIS A 143 1.44 -18.28 0.99
C HIS A 143 0.88 -17.37 2.08
N PRO A 144 0.91 -17.81 3.36
CA PRO A 144 0.25 -17.11 4.46
C PRO A 144 0.76 -15.69 4.76
N ARG A 145 1.84 -15.25 4.11
CA ARG A 145 2.43 -13.91 4.26
C ARG A 145 2.35 -13.06 2.98
N HIS A 146 1.53 -13.46 2.01
CA HIS A 146 1.38 -12.74 0.76
C HIS A 146 0.63 -11.42 0.96
N ARG A 147 1.37 -10.30 1.05
CA ARG A 147 0.86 -8.98 1.45
C ARG A 147 -0.35 -8.50 0.64
N HIS A 148 -0.30 -8.62 -0.69
CA HIS A 148 -1.41 -8.17 -1.54
C HIS A 148 -2.67 -9.03 -1.32
N ALA A 149 -2.51 -10.32 -1.03
CA ALA A 149 -3.64 -11.20 -0.78
C ALA A 149 -4.28 -10.89 0.58
N MET A 150 -3.47 -10.57 1.61
CA MET A 150 -4.00 -10.08 2.89
C MET A 150 -4.83 -8.81 2.72
N ALA A 151 -4.31 -7.84 1.97
CA ALA A 151 -5.03 -6.59 1.70
C ALA A 151 -6.37 -6.87 1.00
N VAL A 152 -6.35 -7.65 -0.09
CA VAL A 152 -7.59 -7.98 -0.83
C VAL A 152 -8.58 -8.76 0.02
N ALA A 153 -8.13 -9.71 0.84
CA ALA A 153 -9.03 -10.47 1.72
C ALA A 153 -9.65 -9.57 2.80
N GLY A 154 -8.85 -8.71 3.43
CA GLY A 154 -9.34 -7.76 4.43
C GLY A 154 -10.33 -6.75 3.85
N ASP A 155 -10.01 -6.15 2.70
CA ASP A 155 -10.90 -5.22 2.01
C ASP A 155 -12.20 -5.92 1.58
N ALA A 156 -12.13 -7.15 1.06
CA ALA A 156 -13.32 -7.89 0.69
C ALA A 156 -14.21 -8.24 1.91
N LEU A 157 -13.62 -8.62 3.04
CA LEU A 157 -14.36 -8.87 4.29
C LEU A 157 -15.04 -7.60 4.80
N LEU A 158 -14.34 -6.47 4.78
CA LEU A 158 -14.88 -5.16 5.15
C LEU A 158 -16.11 -4.81 4.29
N GLU A 159 -15.99 -4.89 2.97
CA GLU A 159 -17.07 -4.54 2.03
C GLU A 159 -18.26 -5.51 2.10
N GLN A 160 -18.04 -6.74 2.57
CA GLN A 160 -19.11 -7.72 2.79
C GLN A 160 -19.75 -7.61 4.18
N GLY A 161 -19.16 -6.86 5.13
CA GLY A 161 -19.62 -6.77 6.51
C GLY A 161 -19.25 -7.98 7.37
N ASP A 162 -18.21 -8.73 6.98
CA ASP A 162 -17.76 -9.99 7.59
C ASP A 162 -16.48 -9.82 8.46
N LEU A 163 -16.20 -8.61 8.98
CA LEU A 163 -15.03 -8.33 9.84
C LEU A 163 -15.19 -8.77 11.30
#